data_AF-A0AAD6K5N4-F1
#
_entry.id   AF-A0AAD6K5N4-F1
#
_cell.length_a   1.000
_cell.length_b   1.000
_cell.length_c   1.000
_cell.angle_alpha   90.00
_cell.angle_beta   90.00
_cell.angle_gamma   90.00
#
_symmetry.space_group_name_H-M   'P 1'
#
loop_
_entity.id
_entity.type
_entity.pdbx_description
1 polymer ?
#
loop_
_entity_poly.entity_id
_entity_poly.type
_entity_poly.pdbx_seq_one_letter_code
_entity_poly.pdbx_strand_id
1 'polypeptide(L)'
;MESSFSLKTILTISLFLFFLTPQSSLAIKVPFHPQDLLPLLPRQVSWPILNYLNGAVDLLPTFVGAASSFNDTGEWKGACFYENRAWMEFHNKTGSEFGGGTLHLEVSKAHSWTCMDIYVFATPYRVTWDYYFISREHTLEFKEWDSKAEYEYVKRRGVSIFLMQAGMLGTLSALWDVFPLFTNTGWGENSNIGFLEKHMGATFEQRPQPWVTNISVDDIHSGDFLAISKIRGRWGGFETLEKWVSGAYAGHTAVCLKDSEGKLWVGESGT
;
A
#
# COMPACT_ATOMS: atom_id res chain seq x y z
N MET A 1 -20.29 -54.69 36.50
CA MET A 1 -21.10 -53.69 35.78
C MET A 1 -20.13 -52.65 35.25
N GLU A 2 -19.53 -52.91 34.09
CA GLU A 2 -18.53 -52.03 33.47
C GLU A 2 -19.25 -51.06 32.53
N SER A 3 -19.26 -49.76 32.88
CA SER A 3 -19.81 -48.73 32.02
C SER A 3 -18.79 -48.39 30.93
N SER A 4 -18.98 -48.96 29.74
CA SER A 4 -18.29 -48.53 28.53
C SER A 4 -18.83 -47.16 28.11
N PHE A 5 -18.09 -46.10 28.41
CA PHE A 5 -18.33 -44.80 27.78
C PHE A 5 -17.90 -44.90 26.32
N SER A 6 -18.84 -44.68 25.40
CA SER A 6 -18.54 -44.64 23.97
C SER A 6 -17.47 -43.59 23.67
N LEU A 7 -16.51 -43.93 22.82
CA LEU A 7 -15.47 -43.01 22.34
C LEU A 7 -16.06 -41.69 21.83
N LYS A 8 -17.28 -41.73 21.25
CA LYS A 8 -18.02 -40.55 20.80
C LYS A 8 -18.39 -39.63 21.96
N THR A 9 -18.86 -40.20 23.07
CA THR A 9 -19.22 -39.46 24.29
C THR A 9 -18.00 -38.78 24.91
N ILE A 10 -16.86 -39.48 24.94
CA ILE A 10 -15.59 -38.93 25.42
C ILE A 10 -15.13 -37.77 24.52
N LEU A 11 -15.23 -37.93 23.20
CA LEU A 11 -14.87 -36.88 22.24
C LEU A 11 -15.76 -35.63 22.37
N THR A 12 -17.07 -35.83 22.52
CA THR A 12 -18.02 -34.71 22.70
C THR A 12 -17.81 -33.98 24.02
N ILE A 13 -17.53 -34.70 25.11
CA ILE A 13 -17.26 -34.08 26.42
C ILE A 13 -15.94 -33.30 26.36
N SER A 14 -14.91 -33.84 25.71
CA SER A 14 -13.62 -33.15 25.53
C SER A 14 -13.76 -31.87 24.70
N LEU A 15 -14.55 -31.92 23.61
CA LEU A 15 -14.83 -30.75 22.78
C LEU A 15 -15.62 -29.69 23.56
N PHE A 16 -16.62 -30.10 24.35
CA PHE A 16 -17.44 -29.19 25.14
C PHE A 16 -16.65 -28.55 26.30
N LEU A 17 -15.74 -29.29 26.92
CA LEU A 17 -14.81 -28.77 27.94
C LEU A 17 -13.81 -27.77 27.35
N PHE A 18 -13.40 -27.94 26.08
CA PHE A 18 -12.51 -26.99 25.39
C PHE A 18 -13.18 -25.63 25.12
N PHE A 19 -14.52 -25.60 24.97
CA PHE A 19 -15.28 -24.36 24.80
C PHE A 19 -15.74 -23.71 26.12
N LEU A 20 -15.70 -24.46 27.24
CA LEU A 20 -16.12 -23.99 28.56
C LEU A 20 -14.97 -23.53 29.45
N THR A 21 -13.71 -23.72 29.03
CA THR A 21 -12.59 -23.10 29.72
C THR A 21 -12.63 -21.60 29.49
N PRO A 22 -12.66 -20.77 30.55
CA PRO A 22 -12.44 -19.34 30.38
C PRO A 22 -11.07 -19.19 29.71
N GLN A 23 -11.02 -18.47 28.59
CA GLN A 23 -9.77 -18.06 27.95
C GLN A 23 -9.05 -17.07 28.88
N SER A 24 -8.50 -17.57 29.98
CA SER A 24 -7.42 -16.89 30.67
C SER A 24 -6.28 -16.86 29.67
N SER A 25 -6.11 -15.69 29.04
CA SER A 25 -5.09 -15.39 28.04
C SER A 25 -3.70 -15.45 28.65
N LEU A 26 -3.22 -16.66 28.96
CA LEU A 26 -1.81 -16.95 28.89
C LEU A 26 -1.47 -16.85 27.40
N ALA A 27 -1.04 -15.66 26.98
CA ALA A 27 -0.52 -15.38 25.66
C ALA A 27 0.79 -16.18 25.46
N ILE A 28 0.66 -17.49 25.28
CA ILE A 28 1.71 -18.32 24.73
C ILE A 28 1.90 -17.78 23.32
N LYS A 29 2.99 -17.04 23.11
CA LYS A 29 3.38 -16.56 21.78
C LYS A 29 3.46 -17.80 20.88
N VAL A 30 2.51 -17.91 19.97
CA VAL A 30 2.50 -19.00 19.01
C VAL A 30 3.70 -18.84 18.08
N PRO A 31 4.42 -19.93 17.75
CA PRO A 31 5.60 -19.84 16.88
C PRO A 31 5.25 -19.29 15.49
N PHE A 32 4.00 -19.47 15.05
CA PHE A 32 3.45 -18.97 13.80
C PHE A 32 1.98 -18.59 14.03
N HIS A 33 1.52 -17.48 13.47
CA HIS A 33 0.08 -17.25 13.34
C HIS A 33 -0.44 -18.07 12.15
N PRO A 34 -1.65 -18.66 12.19
CA PRO A 34 -2.19 -19.45 11.08
C PRO A 34 -2.19 -18.69 9.74
N GLN A 35 -2.39 -17.37 9.77
CA GLN A 35 -2.32 -16.51 8.58
C GLN A 35 -0.90 -16.38 8.03
N ASP A 36 0.13 -16.45 8.88
CA ASP A 36 1.54 -16.37 8.49
C ASP A 36 1.99 -17.63 7.73
N LEU A 37 1.30 -18.76 7.93
CA LEU A 37 1.57 -20.01 7.22
C LEU A 37 0.85 -20.12 5.88
N LEU A 38 -0.20 -19.33 5.63
CA LEU A 38 -0.98 -19.42 4.40
C LEU A 38 -0.11 -19.39 3.14
N PRO A 39 0.92 -18.53 3.00
CA PRO A 39 1.74 -18.49 1.79
C PRO A 39 2.64 -19.70 1.59
N LEU A 40 2.93 -20.46 2.66
CA LEU A 40 3.69 -21.71 2.59
C LEU A 40 2.83 -22.88 2.10
N LEU A 41 1.51 -22.72 2.10
CA LEU A 41 0.59 -23.71 1.57
C LEU A 41 0.49 -23.60 0.04
N PRO A 42 0.21 -24.71 -0.66
CA PRO A 42 -0.04 -24.70 -2.10
C PRO A 42 -1.06 -23.64 -2.49
N ARG A 43 -0.81 -22.93 -3.60
CA ARG A 43 -1.64 -21.81 -4.08
C ARG A 43 -3.11 -22.18 -4.18
N GLN A 44 -3.45 -23.41 -4.56
CA GLN A 44 -4.83 -23.87 -4.66
C GLN A 44 -5.61 -23.76 -3.34
N VAL A 45 -4.91 -23.82 -2.21
CA VAL A 45 -5.48 -23.73 -0.86
C VAL A 45 -5.34 -22.32 -0.30
N SER A 46 -4.17 -21.71 -0.45
CA SER A 46 -3.86 -20.42 0.16
C SER A 46 -4.47 -19.23 -0.56
N TRP A 47 -4.52 -19.25 -1.89
CA TRP A 47 -4.95 -18.10 -2.69
C TRP A 47 -6.43 -17.72 -2.50
N PRO A 48 -7.38 -18.67 -2.45
CA PRO A 48 -8.78 -18.34 -2.15
C PRO A 48 -8.94 -17.71 -0.77
N ILE A 49 -8.19 -18.18 0.22
CA ILE A 49 -8.24 -17.69 1.60
C ILE A 49 -7.59 -16.30 1.69
N LEU A 50 -6.43 -16.12 1.07
CA LEU A 50 -5.72 -14.83 1.04
C LEU A 50 -6.52 -13.74 0.33
N ASN A 51 -7.21 -14.07 -0.77
CA ASN A 51 -8.10 -13.15 -1.50
C ASN A 51 -9.39 -12.83 -0.74
N TYR A 52 -9.81 -13.71 0.19
CA TYR A 52 -10.94 -13.44 1.07
C TYR A 52 -10.53 -12.56 2.26
N LEU A 53 -9.32 -12.81 2.80
CA LEU A 53 -8.81 -12.10 3.97
C LEU A 53 -8.25 -10.71 3.65
N ASN A 54 -7.75 -10.50 2.43
CA ASN A 54 -7.17 -9.23 2.00
C ASN A 54 -7.85 -8.74 0.72
N GLY A 55 -8.33 -7.50 0.73
CA GLY A 55 -8.78 -6.78 -0.45
C GLY A 55 -7.65 -5.98 -1.09
N ALA A 56 -7.90 -5.46 -2.30
CA ALA A 56 -6.96 -4.54 -2.94
C ALA A 56 -6.70 -3.28 -2.09
N VAL A 57 -7.65 -2.87 -1.24
CA VAL A 57 -7.46 -1.72 -0.32
C VAL A 57 -6.36 -1.99 0.71
N ASP A 58 -6.12 -3.25 1.09
CA ASP A 58 -5.10 -3.60 2.08
C ASP A 58 -3.66 -3.45 1.53
N LEU A 59 -3.52 -3.25 0.22
CA LEU A 59 -2.27 -2.79 -0.42
C LEU A 59 -1.93 -1.35 -0.12
N LEU A 60 -2.91 -0.53 0.27
CA LEU A 60 -2.68 0.89 0.40
C LEU A 60 -1.98 1.18 1.73
N PRO A 61 -0.85 1.91 1.70
CA PRO A 61 -0.17 2.30 2.92
C PRO A 61 -1.10 3.18 3.77
N THR A 62 -1.36 2.76 5.00
CA THR A 62 -2.21 3.50 5.95
C THR A 62 -1.36 4.47 6.74
N PHE A 63 -1.74 5.75 6.77
CA PHE A 63 -1.03 6.75 7.59
C PHE A 63 -1.16 6.39 9.08
N VAL A 64 -0.04 6.21 9.76
CA VAL A 64 -0.01 5.86 11.20
C VAL A 64 0.53 6.98 12.08
N GLY A 65 1.28 7.93 11.51
CA GLY A 65 1.79 9.07 12.25
C GLY A 65 2.87 9.83 11.50
N ALA A 66 3.38 10.89 12.11
CA ALA A 66 4.56 11.60 11.61
C ALA A 66 5.56 11.89 12.74
N ALA A 67 6.84 11.56 12.52
CA ALA A 67 7.89 11.70 13.52
C ALA A 67 8.70 12.97 13.29
N SER A 68 8.82 13.80 14.33
CA SER A 68 9.56 15.06 14.32
C SER A 68 10.45 15.19 15.56
N SER A 69 11.25 16.26 15.66
CA SER A 69 12.08 16.51 16.85
C SER A 69 11.28 16.90 18.09
N PHE A 70 10.08 17.46 17.88
CA PHE A 70 9.28 18.04 18.96
C PHE A 70 8.18 17.11 19.45
N ASN A 71 7.73 16.20 18.57
CA ASN A 71 6.72 15.21 18.86
C ASN A 71 7.20 13.86 18.36
N ASP A 72 7.21 12.89 19.28
CA ASP A 72 7.13 11.50 18.92
C ASP A 72 5.79 11.25 18.22
N THR A 73 5.79 10.18 17.42
CA THR A 73 4.53 9.59 17.02
C THR A 73 3.90 8.95 18.25
N GLY A 74 2.63 9.23 18.50
CA GLY A 74 1.86 8.46 19.47
C GLY A 74 1.89 6.97 19.11
N GLU A 75 1.68 6.10 20.10
CA GLU A 75 1.76 4.66 19.87
C GLU A 75 0.71 4.19 18.85
N TRP A 76 1.10 3.31 17.92
CA TRP A 76 0.17 2.66 16.99
C TRP A 76 0.33 1.15 16.98
N LYS A 77 -0.74 0.49 16.50
CA LYS A 77 -0.79 -0.95 16.26
C LYS A 77 -0.38 -1.25 14.82
N GLY A 78 0.65 -2.06 14.68
CA GLY A 78 1.14 -2.62 13.42
C GLY A 78 0.40 -3.87 12.99
N ALA A 79 0.76 -4.40 11.81
CA ALA A 79 0.26 -5.69 11.35
C ALA A 79 0.88 -6.83 12.19
N CYS A 80 2.19 -6.76 12.41
CA CYS A 80 2.98 -7.71 13.21
C CYS A 80 3.16 -7.27 14.65
N PHE A 81 3.52 -6.01 14.88
CA PHE A 81 3.87 -5.48 16.20
C PHE A 81 2.74 -4.63 16.75
N TYR A 82 2.28 -4.89 17.97
CA TYR A 82 1.11 -4.19 18.52
C TYR A 82 1.42 -2.88 19.24
N GLU A 83 2.67 -2.65 19.59
CA GLU A 83 3.10 -1.44 20.28
C GLU A 83 4.32 -0.87 19.57
N ASN A 84 4.05 0.15 18.75
CA ASN A 84 5.05 0.81 17.92
C ASN A 84 5.10 2.30 18.23
N ARG A 85 6.30 2.87 18.23
CA ARG A 85 6.52 4.31 18.35
C ARG A 85 7.71 4.72 17.50
N ALA A 86 7.72 5.97 17.06
CA ALA A 86 8.82 6.54 16.30
C ALA A 86 9.10 7.99 16.70
N TRP A 87 10.37 8.37 16.67
CA TRP A 87 10.83 9.73 16.92
C TRP A 87 11.99 10.08 15.99
N MET A 88 12.24 11.37 15.85
CA MET A 88 13.25 11.87 14.91
C MET A 88 14.36 12.61 15.64
N GLU A 89 15.61 12.22 15.36
CA GLU A 89 16.80 12.91 15.85
C GLU A 89 17.48 13.65 14.69
N PHE A 90 17.60 14.96 14.79
CA PHE A 90 18.30 15.74 13.76
C PHE A 90 19.79 15.82 14.10
N HIS A 91 20.64 15.71 13.09
CA HIS A 91 22.08 15.81 13.26
C HIS A 91 22.72 16.46 12.03
N ASN A 92 23.95 16.93 12.18
CA ASN A 92 24.74 17.45 11.06
C ASN A 92 26.09 16.73 11.00
N LYS A 93 26.06 15.41 10.84
CA LYS A 93 27.27 14.57 10.75
C LYS A 93 28.08 14.85 9.48
N THR A 94 27.43 15.27 8.40
CA THR A 94 28.03 15.53 7.08
C THR A 94 28.63 16.93 6.96
N GLY A 95 28.26 17.87 7.84
CA GLY A 95 28.66 19.27 7.76
C GLY A 95 27.96 20.05 6.65
N SER A 96 26.85 19.54 6.10
CA SER A 96 26.09 20.23 5.07
C SER A 96 25.25 21.38 5.63
N GLU A 97 24.72 22.23 4.75
CA GLU A 97 23.94 23.41 5.13
C GLU A 97 22.71 23.05 5.98
N PHE A 98 22.04 21.93 5.65
CA PHE A 98 20.81 21.51 6.33
C PHE A 98 20.99 20.28 7.22
N GLY A 99 22.16 19.63 7.19
CA GLY A 99 22.40 18.37 7.89
C GLY A 99 21.43 17.27 7.45
N GLY A 100 21.24 16.29 8.33
CA GLY A 100 20.37 15.14 8.13
C GLY A 100 19.58 14.81 9.39
N GLY A 101 19.18 13.55 9.52
CA GLY A 101 18.54 13.05 10.73
C GLY A 101 18.37 11.54 10.74
N THR A 102 18.16 10.99 11.93
CA THR A 102 17.93 9.57 12.18
C THR A 102 16.47 9.42 12.62
N LEU A 103 15.69 8.66 11.87
CA LEU A 103 14.36 8.24 12.28
C LEU A 103 14.51 6.96 13.09
N HIS A 104 14.08 7.00 14.34
CA HIS A 104 14.02 5.84 15.21
C HIS A 104 12.62 5.25 15.16
N LEU A 105 12.54 3.93 15.01
CA LEU A 105 11.31 3.18 15.07
C LEU A 105 11.48 2.03 16.06
N GLU A 106 10.78 2.10 17.18
CA GLU A 106 10.72 1.01 18.15
C GLU A 106 9.45 0.21 17.93
N VAL A 107 9.63 -1.09 17.69
CA VAL A 107 8.53 -2.03 17.49
C VAL A 107 8.55 -3.12 18.55
N SER A 108 7.38 -3.38 19.14
CA SER A 108 7.26 -4.32 20.24
C SER A 108 5.97 -5.14 20.22
N LYS A 109 5.93 -6.19 21.05
CA LYS A 109 4.81 -7.14 21.18
C LYS A 109 4.38 -7.75 19.83
N ALA A 110 5.34 -8.35 19.13
CA ALA A 110 5.06 -9.18 17.96
C ALA A 110 4.05 -10.29 18.27
N HIS A 111 3.03 -10.45 17.42
CA HIS A 111 2.03 -11.51 17.58
C HIS A 111 2.54 -12.90 17.14
N SER A 112 3.59 -12.95 16.33
CA SER A 112 4.26 -14.18 15.89
C SER A 112 5.75 -13.98 15.69
N TRP A 113 6.53 -15.07 15.59
CA TRP A 113 7.97 -15.00 15.30
C TRP A 113 8.27 -14.80 13.82
N THR A 114 7.31 -15.08 12.94
CA THR A 114 7.47 -15.00 11.49
C THR A 114 6.76 -13.82 10.86
N CYS A 115 6.05 -13.01 11.65
CA CYS A 115 5.37 -11.83 11.12
C CYS A 115 6.35 -10.70 10.84
N MET A 116 5.93 -9.74 10.00
CA MET A 116 6.70 -8.54 9.74
C MET A 116 5.83 -7.38 9.27
N ASP A 117 6.27 -6.17 9.61
CA ASP A 117 5.69 -4.93 9.11
C ASP A 117 6.53 -4.36 7.96
N ILE A 118 5.86 -3.75 7.00
CA ILE A 118 6.50 -2.92 5.96
C ILE A 118 6.00 -1.49 6.15
N TYR A 119 6.94 -0.56 6.25
CA TYR A 119 6.64 0.86 6.40
C TYR A 119 7.11 1.65 5.16
N VAL A 120 6.32 2.65 4.79
CA VAL A 120 6.69 3.69 3.83
C VAL A 120 6.89 4.98 4.60
N PHE A 121 8.04 5.62 4.39
CA PHE A 121 8.42 6.89 5.00
C PHE A 121 8.47 7.95 3.90
N ALA A 122 7.73 9.03 4.08
CA ALA A 122 7.57 10.05 3.05
C ALA A 122 7.74 11.48 3.57
N THR A 123 8.37 12.29 2.75
CA THR A 123 8.32 13.75 2.76
C THR A 123 7.74 14.21 1.41
N PRO A 124 7.38 15.49 1.24
CA PRO A 124 7.02 16.03 -0.08
C PRO A 124 8.12 15.91 -1.14
N TYR A 125 9.35 15.57 -0.73
CA TYR A 125 10.54 15.56 -1.60
C TYR A 125 11.05 14.14 -1.87
N ARG A 126 10.80 13.18 -0.98
CA ARG A 126 11.28 11.80 -1.14
C ARG A 126 10.37 10.78 -0.48
N VAL A 127 10.42 9.57 -1.01
CA VAL A 127 9.77 8.38 -0.45
C VAL A 127 10.80 7.28 -0.30
N THR A 128 10.81 6.62 0.85
CA THR A 128 11.61 5.43 1.12
C THR A 128 10.76 4.41 1.89
N TRP A 129 11.23 3.19 2.01
CA TRP A 129 10.50 2.11 2.65
C TRP A 129 11.48 1.14 3.31
N ASP A 130 11.02 0.48 4.36
CA ASP A 130 11.81 -0.52 5.08
C ASP A 130 10.89 -1.57 5.72
N TYR A 131 11.47 -2.66 6.20
CA TYR A 131 10.73 -3.77 6.78
C TYR A 131 11.35 -4.22 8.11
N TYR A 132 10.48 -4.63 9.04
CA TYR A 132 10.89 -5.00 10.39
C TYR A 132 10.28 -6.33 10.79
N PHE A 133 11.13 -7.26 11.26
CA PHE A 133 10.76 -8.62 11.66
C PHE A 133 11.23 -8.97 13.10
N ILE A 134 12.02 -8.09 13.73
CA ILE A 134 12.51 -8.27 15.10
C ILE A 134 11.96 -7.15 15.98
N SER A 135 11.46 -7.53 17.16
CA SER A 135 11.06 -6.61 18.22
C SER A 135 12.29 -5.94 18.82
N ARG A 136 12.62 -4.73 18.35
CA ARG A 136 13.70 -3.88 18.84
C ARG A 136 13.53 -2.46 18.30
N GLU A 137 14.41 -1.58 18.71
CA GLU A 137 14.62 -0.30 18.06
C GLU A 137 15.37 -0.49 16.73
N HIS A 138 14.87 0.17 15.69
CA HIS A 138 15.47 0.25 14.37
C HIS A 138 15.67 1.71 13.99
N THR A 139 16.60 1.96 13.07
CA THR A 139 16.98 3.33 12.67
C THR A 139 17.04 3.45 11.15
N LEU A 140 16.47 4.53 10.62
CA LEU A 140 16.58 4.92 9.22
C LEU A 140 17.33 6.25 9.13
N GLU A 141 18.46 6.25 8.41
CA GLU A 141 19.34 7.42 8.32
C GLU A 141 19.06 8.26 7.07
N PHE A 142 18.70 9.53 7.29
CA PHE A 142 18.69 10.58 6.27
C PHE A 142 20.02 11.32 6.35
N LYS A 143 20.94 11.01 5.41
CA LYS A 143 22.29 11.61 5.41
C LYS A 143 22.24 13.13 5.26
N GLU A 144 21.38 13.60 4.37
CA GLU A 144 21.22 15.01 4.06
C GLU A 144 19.81 15.31 3.53
N TRP A 145 19.25 16.43 3.99
CA TRP A 145 18.00 16.99 3.47
C TRP A 145 18.23 17.66 2.11
N ASP A 146 17.32 17.46 1.17
CA ASP A 146 17.46 17.87 -0.24
C ASP A 146 17.47 19.38 -0.38
N SER A 147 16.71 20.07 0.48
CA SER A 147 16.61 21.52 0.48
C SER A 147 16.20 22.06 1.85
N LYS A 148 16.36 23.37 2.01
CA LYS A 148 15.80 24.13 3.15
C LYS A 148 14.32 23.84 3.35
N ALA A 149 13.58 23.67 2.27
CA ALA A 149 12.14 23.47 2.31
C ALA A 149 11.79 22.06 2.83
N GLU A 150 12.57 21.04 2.50
CA GLU A 150 12.44 19.71 3.13
C GLU A 150 12.80 19.77 4.61
N TYR A 151 13.93 20.38 4.96
CA TYR A 151 14.38 20.51 6.35
C TYR A 151 13.32 21.18 7.24
N GLU A 152 12.80 22.33 6.81
CA GLU A 152 11.74 23.06 7.52
C GLU A 152 10.43 22.27 7.57
N TYR A 153 10.08 21.55 6.50
CA TYR A 153 8.91 20.68 6.49
C TYR A 153 9.04 19.59 7.56
N VAL A 154 10.13 18.82 7.55
CA VAL A 154 10.33 17.70 8.48
C VAL A 154 10.41 18.20 9.93
N LYS A 155 11.01 19.36 10.16
CA LYS A 155 11.06 19.96 11.50
C LYS A 155 9.68 20.36 12.04
N ARG A 156 8.75 20.77 11.18
CA ARG A 156 7.40 21.24 11.57
C ARG A 156 6.32 20.16 11.51
N ARG A 157 6.42 19.25 10.54
CA ARG A 157 5.39 18.25 10.20
C ARG A 157 5.86 16.82 10.43
N GLY A 158 7.16 16.60 10.55
CA GLY A 158 7.76 15.28 10.65
C GLY A 158 7.86 14.53 9.33
N VAL A 159 8.54 13.39 9.37
CA VAL A 159 8.49 12.38 8.31
C VAL A 159 7.18 11.62 8.45
N SER A 160 6.38 11.58 7.39
CA SER A 160 5.11 10.83 7.40
C SER A 160 5.39 9.34 7.33
N ILE A 161 4.77 8.57 8.22
CA ILE A 161 4.94 7.14 8.37
C ILE A 161 3.65 6.47 7.95
N PHE A 162 3.76 5.53 7.03
CA PHE A 162 2.64 4.72 6.59
C PHE A 162 2.96 3.24 6.75
N LEU A 163 1.96 2.46 7.14
CA LEU A 163 2.05 1.02 7.36
C LEU A 163 1.31 0.27 6.25
N MET A 164 1.95 -0.74 5.70
CA MET A 164 1.30 -1.74 4.84
C MET A 164 0.55 -2.74 5.72
N GLN A 165 -0.78 -2.57 5.84
CA GLN A 165 -1.62 -3.38 6.73
C GLN A 165 -1.58 -4.88 6.39
N ALA A 166 -1.41 -5.21 5.11
CA ALA A 166 -1.35 -6.59 4.66
C ALA A 166 -0.04 -7.34 5.04
N GLY A 167 0.92 -6.66 5.68
CA GLY A 167 2.25 -7.20 5.99
C GLY A 167 3.03 -7.63 4.75
N MET A 168 4.19 -8.29 4.88
CA MET A 168 4.96 -8.73 3.69
C MET A 168 4.20 -9.71 2.81
N LEU A 169 3.43 -10.61 3.43
CA LEU A 169 2.79 -11.71 2.72
C LEU A 169 1.59 -11.23 1.91
N GLY A 170 0.73 -10.38 2.50
CA GLY A 170 -0.32 -9.71 1.75
C GLY A 170 0.25 -8.73 0.72
N THR A 171 1.36 -8.04 1.03
CA THR A 171 2.06 -7.18 0.06
C THR A 171 2.60 -7.98 -1.12
N LEU A 172 3.26 -9.13 -0.93
CA LEU A 172 3.75 -10.00 -2.00
C LEU A 172 2.61 -10.63 -2.80
N SER A 173 1.54 -11.06 -2.12
CA SER A 173 0.35 -11.60 -2.76
C SER A 173 -0.29 -10.56 -3.67
N ALA A 174 -0.43 -9.34 -3.18
CA ALA A 174 -1.14 -8.32 -3.90
C ALA A 174 -0.23 -7.56 -4.90
N LEU A 175 1.09 -7.61 -4.74
CA LEU A 175 2.05 -7.30 -5.81
C LEU A 175 1.83 -8.22 -7.03
N TRP A 176 1.29 -9.43 -6.87
CA TRP A 176 0.95 -10.28 -8.02
C TRP A 176 -0.23 -9.73 -8.84
N ASP A 177 -1.20 -9.08 -8.19
CA ASP A 177 -2.33 -8.44 -8.87
C ASP A 177 -1.93 -7.06 -9.45
N VAL A 178 -0.94 -6.40 -8.85
CA VAL A 178 -0.52 -5.04 -9.19
C VAL A 178 0.64 -4.99 -10.19
N PHE A 179 1.63 -5.87 -10.08
CA PHE A 179 2.79 -5.92 -10.99
C PHE A 179 2.42 -6.05 -12.48
N PRO A 180 1.44 -6.90 -12.87
CA PRO A 180 1.02 -7.01 -14.27
C PRO A 180 0.57 -5.68 -14.87
N LEU A 181 -0.04 -4.81 -14.05
CA LEU A 181 -0.63 -3.54 -14.46
C LEU A 181 0.39 -2.61 -15.13
N PHE A 182 1.65 -2.69 -14.70
CA PHE A 182 2.73 -1.81 -15.19
C PHE A 182 3.43 -2.34 -16.43
N THR A 183 3.08 -3.53 -16.91
CA THR A 183 3.73 -4.13 -18.09
C THR A 183 3.17 -3.55 -19.39
N ASN A 184 4.05 -3.29 -20.37
CA ASN A 184 3.64 -2.79 -21.68
C ASN A 184 3.25 -3.92 -22.65
N THR A 185 2.45 -4.86 -22.17
CA THR A 185 2.05 -6.08 -22.91
C THR A 185 0.53 -6.16 -23.02
N GLY A 186 0.02 -7.02 -23.91
CA GLY A 186 -1.43 -7.32 -23.94
C GLY A 186 -1.91 -7.98 -22.65
N TRP A 187 -1.03 -8.72 -21.96
CA TRP A 187 -1.33 -9.23 -20.62
C TRP A 187 -1.51 -8.10 -19.60
N GLY A 188 -0.63 -7.09 -19.63
CA GLY A 188 -0.77 -5.90 -18.79
C GLY A 188 -2.05 -5.12 -19.09
N GLU A 189 -2.35 -4.89 -20.36
CA GLU A 189 -3.59 -4.25 -20.79
C GLU A 189 -4.84 -4.98 -20.28
N ASN A 190 -4.92 -6.30 -20.50
CA ASN A 190 -6.02 -7.12 -19.99
C ASN A 190 -6.08 -7.13 -18.45
N SER A 191 -4.93 -7.09 -17.77
CA SER A 191 -4.87 -7.03 -16.31
C SER A 191 -5.41 -5.70 -15.77
N ASN A 192 -5.13 -4.58 -16.45
CA ASN A 192 -5.70 -3.28 -16.11
C ASN A 192 -7.22 -3.26 -16.28
N ILE A 193 -7.72 -3.76 -17.41
CA ILE A 193 -9.17 -3.86 -17.65
C ILE A 193 -9.83 -4.73 -16.57
N GLY A 194 -9.28 -5.94 -16.34
CA GLY A 194 -9.81 -6.86 -15.34
C GLY A 194 -9.74 -6.32 -13.92
N PHE A 195 -8.71 -5.52 -13.58
CA PHE A 195 -8.62 -4.83 -12.29
C PHE A 195 -9.75 -3.82 -12.13
N LEU A 196 -9.99 -2.95 -13.13
CA LEU A 196 -11.06 -1.95 -13.09
C LEU A 196 -12.45 -2.61 -13.09
N GLU A 197 -12.64 -3.69 -13.83
CA GLU A 197 -13.88 -4.48 -13.81
C GLU A 197 -14.13 -5.07 -12.42
N LYS A 198 -13.12 -5.74 -11.84
CA LYS A 198 -13.21 -6.38 -10.52
C LYS A 198 -13.43 -5.39 -9.39
N HIS A 199 -12.76 -4.24 -9.42
CA HIS A 199 -12.70 -3.32 -8.28
C HIS A 199 -13.60 -2.09 -8.42
N MET A 200 -13.99 -1.72 -9.64
CA MET A 200 -14.90 -0.59 -9.89
C MET A 200 -16.22 -1.02 -10.55
N GLY A 201 -16.35 -2.27 -11.02
CA GLY A 201 -17.48 -2.68 -11.86
C GLY A 201 -17.50 -1.96 -13.21
N ALA A 202 -16.36 -1.44 -13.66
CA ALA A 202 -16.24 -0.65 -14.88
C ALA A 202 -15.94 -1.54 -16.10
N THR A 203 -16.68 -1.36 -17.19
CA THR A 203 -16.41 -2.04 -18.46
C THR A 203 -15.75 -1.10 -19.46
N PHE A 204 -14.70 -1.60 -20.13
CA PHE A 204 -13.98 -0.86 -21.17
C PHE A 204 -14.13 -1.60 -22.49
N GLU A 205 -15.01 -1.11 -23.35
CA GLU A 205 -15.29 -1.70 -24.66
C GLU A 205 -14.48 -1.00 -25.75
N GLN A 206 -13.91 -1.80 -26.65
CA GLN A 206 -13.18 -1.28 -27.79
C GLN A 206 -14.15 -0.60 -28.76
N ARG A 207 -13.89 0.66 -29.10
CA ARG A 207 -14.69 1.40 -30.08
C ARG A 207 -14.61 0.71 -31.46
N PRO A 208 -15.72 0.66 -32.22
CA PRO A 208 -15.69 0.21 -33.61
C PRO A 208 -14.67 1.00 -34.44
N GLN A 209 -13.95 0.31 -35.33
CA GLN A 209 -13.01 0.94 -36.24
C GLN A 209 -13.73 1.52 -37.47
N PRO A 210 -13.18 2.59 -38.09
CA PRO A 210 -11.91 3.26 -37.77
C PRO A 210 -12.02 4.21 -36.57
N TRP A 211 -10.93 4.33 -35.79
CA TRP A 211 -10.85 5.29 -34.68
C TRP A 211 -10.53 6.68 -35.20
N VAL A 212 -11.53 7.32 -35.80
CA VAL A 212 -11.45 8.70 -36.26
C VAL A 212 -12.44 9.55 -35.48
N THR A 213 -12.04 10.78 -35.20
CA THR A 213 -12.92 11.81 -34.66
C THR A 213 -13.20 12.83 -35.75
N ASN A 214 -14.40 13.41 -35.77
CA ASN A 214 -14.78 14.48 -36.70
C ASN A 214 -14.47 15.88 -36.12
N ILE A 215 -13.52 15.97 -35.20
CA ILE A 215 -13.11 17.20 -34.54
C ILE A 215 -11.89 17.76 -35.28
N SER A 216 -11.99 19.00 -35.75
CA SER A 216 -10.90 19.74 -36.35
C SER A 216 -10.17 20.62 -35.32
N VAL A 217 -9.01 21.14 -35.68
CA VAL A 217 -8.26 22.10 -34.83
C VAL A 217 -9.03 23.41 -34.63
N ASP A 218 -9.90 23.76 -35.57
CA ASP A 218 -10.73 24.96 -35.50
C ASP A 218 -11.84 24.82 -34.46
N ASP A 219 -12.32 23.61 -34.22
CA ASP A 219 -13.36 23.31 -33.21
C ASP A 219 -12.83 23.37 -31.77
N ILE A 220 -11.51 23.35 -31.58
CA ILE A 220 -10.84 23.35 -30.26
C ILE A 220 -10.59 24.78 -29.80
N HIS A 221 -10.99 25.08 -28.56
CA HIS A 221 -10.81 26.38 -27.92
C HIS A 221 -9.82 26.32 -26.76
N SER A 222 -9.19 27.46 -26.46
CA SER A 222 -8.38 27.59 -25.25
C SER A 222 -9.23 27.33 -24.01
N GLY A 223 -8.82 26.38 -23.18
CA GLY A 223 -9.56 25.94 -22.00
C GLY A 223 -10.33 24.63 -22.20
N ASP A 224 -10.39 24.07 -23.41
CA ASP A 224 -10.94 22.73 -23.63
C ASP A 224 -10.06 21.69 -22.92
N PHE A 225 -10.70 20.73 -22.25
CA PHE A 225 -10.01 19.66 -21.53
C PHE A 225 -10.03 18.35 -22.30
N LEU A 226 -8.88 17.67 -22.33
CA LEU A 226 -8.75 16.29 -22.76
C LEU A 226 -8.76 15.40 -21.53
N ALA A 227 -9.76 14.52 -21.42
CA ALA A 227 -9.79 13.45 -20.43
C ALA A 227 -9.28 12.16 -21.10
N ILE A 228 -8.15 11.65 -20.62
CA ILE A 228 -7.44 10.53 -21.24
C ILE A 228 -7.41 9.34 -20.27
N SER A 229 -7.57 8.15 -20.83
CA SER A 229 -7.51 6.90 -20.08
C SER A 229 -6.53 5.96 -20.77
N LYS A 230 -5.34 5.84 -20.18
CA LYS A 230 -4.34 4.86 -20.58
C LYS A 230 -4.53 3.59 -19.77
N ILE A 231 -4.49 2.45 -20.46
CA ILE A 231 -4.75 1.14 -19.87
C ILE A 231 -3.50 0.24 -19.97
N ARG A 232 -2.43 0.71 -20.62
CA ARG A 232 -1.25 -0.11 -20.93
C ARG A 232 0.08 0.55 -20.59
N GLY A 233 1.03 -0.27 -20.17
CA GLY A 233 2.38 0.15 -19.82
C GLY A 233 2.46 0.79 -18.43
N ARG A 234 3.65 1.24 -18.04
CA ARG A 234 3.92 1.81 -16.70
C ARG A 234 2.88 2.87 -16.31
N TRP A 235 2.62 3.82 -17.19
CA TRP A 235 1.64 4.88 -16.96
C TRP A 235 0.19 4.39 -16.97
N GLY A 236 -0.13 3.36 -17.78
CA GLY A 236 -1.43 2.71 -17.70
C GLY A 236 -1.69 2.07 -16.34
N GLY A 237 -0.67 1.44 -15.74
CA GLY A 237 -0.76 0.90 -14.38
C GLY A 237 -1.04 1.97 -13.33
N PHE A 238 -0.31 3.09 -13.37
CA PHE A 238 -0.55 4.22 -12.46
C PHE A 238 -1.95 4.81 -12.65
N GLU A 239 -2.34 5.09 -13.88
CA GLU A 239 -3.67 5.63 -14.19
C GLU A 239 -4.80 4.68 -13.79
N THR A 240 -4.60 3.36 -13.87
CA THR A 240 -5.57 2.36 -13.39
C THR A 240 -5.76 2.45 -11.88
N LEU A 241 -4.67 2.59 -11.13
CA LEU A 241 -4.76 2.79 -9.68
C LEU A 241 -5.40 4.14 -9.34
N GLU A 242 -5.07 5.22 -10.06
CA GLU A 242 -5.69 6.53 -9.90
C GLU A 242 -7.21 6.50 -10.17
N LYS A 243 -7.64 5.87 -11.26
CA LYS A 243 -9.07 5.66 -11.57
C LYS A 243 -9.78 4.94 -10.42
N TRP A 244 -9.16 3.88 -9.91
CA TRP A 244 -9.73 3.11 -8.81
C TRP A 244 -9.86 3.93 -7.52
N VAL A 245 -8.82 4.65 -7.10
CA VAL A 245 -8.86 5.41 -5.83
C VAL A 245 -9.72 6.67 -5.92
N SER A 246 -9.84 7.28 -7.12
CA SER A 246 -10.65 8.48 -7.34
C SER A 246 -12.11 8.19 -7.73
N GLY A 247 -12.40 6.97 -8.19
CA GLY A 247 -13.67 6.62 -8.82
C GLY A 247 -13.85 7.21 -10.24
N ALA A 248 -12.80 7.79 -10.84
CA ALA A 248 -12.85 8.37 -12.18
C ALA A 248 -12.60 7.32 -13.28
N TYR A 249 -13.04 7.60 -14.51
CA TYR A 249 -12.77 6.75 -15.69
C TYR A 249 -11.56 7.23 -16.52
N ALA A 250 -11.11 8.46 -16.29
CA ALA A 250 -9.91 9.05 -16.86
C ALA A 250 -8.81 9.06 -15.80
N GLY A 251 -7.57 8.76 -16.21
CA GLY A 251 -6.39 8.81 -15.35
C GLY A 251 -5.54 10.06 -15.59
N HIS A 252 -5.72 10.73 -16.73
CA HIS A 252 -4.97 11.94 -17.05
C HIS A 252 -5.85 13.02 -17.63
N THR A 253 -5.52 14.27 -17.34
CA THR A 253 -6.17 15.44 -17.93
C THR A 253 -5.14 16.40 -18.49
N ALA A 254 -5.42 16.92 -19.68
CA ALA A 254 -4.63 17.98 -20.29
C ALA A 254 -5.55 19.11 -20.76
N VAL A 255 -4.99 20.31 -20.92
CA VAL A 255 -5.75 21.50 -21.38
C VAL A 255 -5.23 21.95 -22.74
N CYS A 256 -6.15 22.23 -23.66
CA CYS A 256 -5.85 22.82 -24.95
C CYS A 256 -5.70 24.33 -24.81
N LEU A 257 -4.67 24.90 -25.44
CA LEU A 257 -4.40 26.34 -25.46
C LEU A 257 -4.01 26.78 -26.88
N LYS A 258 -4.57 27.89 -27.35
CA LYS A 258 -4.12 28.57 -28.57
C LYS A 258 -3.23 29.75 -28.20
N ASP A 259 -2.08 29.86 -28.87
CA ASP A 259 -1.25 31.06 -28.75
C ASP A 259 -1.82 32.23 -29.56
N SER A 260 -1.13 33.38 -29.55
CA SER A 260 -1.56 34.59 -30.26
C SER A 260 -1.60 34.42 -31.78
N GLU A 261 -0.92 33.42 -32.34
CA GLU A 261 -0.91 33.10 -33.77
C GLU A 261 -1.99 32.06 -34.14
N GLY A 262 -2.75 31.58 -33.14
CA GLY A 262 -3.79 30.58 -33.31
C GLY A 262 -3.29 29.14 -33.33
N LYS A 263 -1.99 28.90 -33.08
CA LYS A 263 -1.43 27.55 -33.03
C LYS A 263 -1.86 26.84 -31.75
N LEU A 264 -2.33 25.60 -31.90
CA LEU A 264 -2.80 24.76 -30.81
C LEU A 264 -1.64 24.11 -30.05
N TRP A 265 -1.71 24.18 -28.73
CA TRP A 265 -0.81 23.56 -27.75
C TRP A 265 -1.61 22.72 -26.76
N VAL A 266 -0.98 21.69 -26.21
CA VAL A 266 -1.53 20.89 -25.12
C VAL A 266 -0.67 21.12 -23.88
N GLY A 267 -1.25 21.75 -22.87
CA GLY A 267 -0.63 21.92 -21.56
C GLY A 267 -0.97 20.73 -20.68
N GLU A 268 0.06 20.05 -20.17
CA GLU A 268 -0.08 18.94 -19.24
C GLU A 268 0.98 18.99 -18.15
N SER A 269 0.65 18.46 -16.97
CA SER A 269 1.66 18.08 -16.00
C SER A 269 2.13 16.68 -16.38
N GLY A 270 3.41 16.53 -16.73
CA GLY A 270 3.95 15.22 -17.08
C GLY A 270 3.72 14.21 -15.96
N THR A 271 3.38 12.98 -16.34
CA THR A 271 3.57 11.77 -15.54
C THR A 271 4.95 11.21 -15.86
#